data_AF-A0A8S3PTD0-F1
#
_entry.id   AF-A0A8S3PTD0-F1
#
_cell.length_a   1.000
_cell.length_b   1.000
_cell.length_c   1.000
_cell.angle_alpha   90.00
_cell.angle_beta   90.00
_cell.angle_gamma   90.00
#
_symmetry.space_group_name_H-M   'P 1'
#
loop_
_entity.id
_entity.type
_entity.pdbx_description
1 polymer ?
#
loop_
_entity_poly.entity_id
_entity_poly.type
_entity_poly.pdbx_seq_one_letter_code
_entity_poly.pdbx_strand_id
1 'polypeptide(L)'
;MNTKKLLQLYFCLIRSVVEYSCPAWQVAEQKDLQKLDRLQRKALTLCLDMPSTSGRAALEIEAGVLPIDLRIEEIAIREIAKIQSKSIKEPIKQQLINYQEEIGHDIHITPMGKALCQSFEMEKETGININLIEPEFTYRLGETSRTKTTPSYWNRLGSSKSRTSEQKKLCITVMTELIGNTANDQATAYTDGSCMGNPDHVELVQSYTQKTQDQPYDYTDLSLKEDPSY
;
A
#
# COMPACT_ATOMS: atom_id res chain seq x y z
N MET A 1 -21.47 -26.93 -2.88
CA MET A 1 -20.41 -26.38 -3.75
C MET A 1 -19.33 -25.76 -2.86
N ASN A 2 -18.04 -25.75 -3.22
CA ASN A 2 -17.03 -25.09 -2.38
C ASN A 2 -17.01 -23.58 -2.71
N THR A 3 -17.75 -22.81 -1.91
CA THR A 3 -17.91 -21.34 -2.02
C THR A 3 -16.58 -20.62 -2.21
N LYS A 4 -15.55 -20.99 -1.43
CA LYS A 4 -14.22 -20.38 -1.51
C LYS A 4 -13.57 -20.56 -2.87
N LYS A 5 -13.68 -21.74 -3.48
CA LYS A 5 -13.13 -22.01 -4.83
C LYS A 5 -13.87 -21.24 -5.92
N LEU A 6 -15.18 -21.06 -5.77
CA LEU A 6 -15.98 -20.29 -6.74
C LEU A 6 -15.68 -18.80 -6.66
N LEU A 7 -15.56 -18.26 -5.44
CA LEU A 7 -15.11 -16.89 -5.25
C LEU A 7 -13.72 -16.69 -5.83
N GLN A 8 -12.79 -17.62 -5.62
CA GLN A 8 -11.47 -17.58 -6.26
C GLN A 8 -11.58 -17.56 -7.80
N LEU A 9 -12.45 -18.37 -8.39
CA LEU A 9 -12.68 -18.38 -9.83
C LEU A 9 -13.24 -17.03 -10.33
N TYR A 10 -14.20 -16.46 -9.61
CA TYR A 10 -14.75 -15.14 -9.88
C TYR A 10 -13.65 -14.06 -9.82
N PHE A 11 -12.81 -14.07 -8.78
CA PHE A 11 -11.69 -13.12 -8.66
C PHE A 11 -10.69 -13.26 -9.81
N CYS A 12 -10.29 -14.49 -10.12
CA CYS A 12 -9.24 -14.75 -11.11
C CYS A 12 -9.68 -14.54 -12.56
N LEU A 13 -10.95 -14.78 -12.90
CA LEU A 13 -11.42 -14.76 -14.29
C LEU A 13 -12.31 -13.57 -14.64
N ILE A 14 -13.22 -13.18 -13.74
CA ILE A 14 -14.20 -12.12 -14.04
C ILE A 14 -13.68 -10.81 -13.50
N ARG A 15 -13.37 -10.77 -12.20
CA ARG A 15 -12.94 -9.55 -11.52
C ARG A 15 -11.63 -9.03 -12.06
N SER A 16 -10.64 -9.89 -12.30
CA SER A 16 -9.36 -9.53 -12.92
C SER A 16 -9.53 -8.78 -14.25
N VAL A 17 -10.44 -9.23 -15.13
CA VAL A 17 -10.71 -8.61 -16.43
C VAL A 17 -11.42 -7.26 -16.27
N VAL A 18 -12.40 -7.19 -15.36
CA VAL A 18 -13.11 -5.94 -15.06
C VAL A 18 -12.14 -4.90 -14.49
N GLU A 19 -11.32 -5.29 -13.52
CA GLU A 19 -10.34 -4.44 -12.85
C GLU A 19 -9.21 -4.00 -13.79
N TYR A 20 -8.75 -4.85 -14.70
CA TYR A 20 -7.77 -4.45 -15.72
C TYR A 20 -8.28 -3.32 -16.62
N SER A 21 -9.59 -3.30 -16.88
CA SER A 21 -10.23 -2.28 -17.71
C SER A 21 -10.72 -1.06 -16.91
N CYS A 22 -10.35 -0.97 -15.62
CA CYS A 22 -10.76 0.10 -14.70
C CYS A 22 -10.58 1.52 -15.26
N PRO A 23 -9.47 1.88 -15.94
CA PRO A 23 -9.35 3.21 -16.54
C PRO A 23 -10.49 3.50 -17.53
N ALA A 24 -10.87 2.57 -18.39
CA ALA A 24 -11.97 2.78 -19.32
C ALA A 24 -13.33 2.95 -18.61
N TRP A 25 -13.52 2.25 -17.48
CA TRP A 25 -14.75 2.36 -16.70
C TRP A 25 -14.91 3.69 -15.98
N GLN A 26 -13.82 4.39 -15.68
CA GLN A 26 -13.88 5.69 -15.01
C GLN A 26 -14.71 6.70 -15.81
N VAL A 27 -14.59 6.71 -17.13
CA VAL A 27 -15.33 7.65 -18.00
C VAL A 27 -16.65 7.07 -18.51
N ALA A 28 -16.98 5.84 -18.13
CA ALA A 28 -18.20 5.20 -18.58
C ALA A 28 -19.44 5.85 -17.96
N GLU A 29 -20.54 5.84 -18.71
CA GLU A 29 -21.83 6.29 -18.19
C GLU A 29 -22.33 5.36 -17.09
N GLN A 30 -23.10 5.91 -16.15
CA GLN A 30 -23.65 5.15 -15.03
C GLN A 30 -24.50 3.94 -15.47
N LYS A 31 -25.16 4.02 -16.62
CA LYS A 31 -25.92 2.91 -17.21
C LYS A 31 -25.06 1.68 -17.51
N ASP A 32 -23.80 1.89 -17.87
CA ASP A 32 -22.85 0.83 -18.21
C ASP A 32 -22.20 0.26 -16.94
N LEU A 33 -21.91 1.11 -15.95
CA LEU A 33 -21.48 0.65 -14.62
C LEU A 33 -22.54 -0.22 -13.93
N GLN A 34 -23.82 0.09 -14.10
CA GLN A 34 -24.92 -0.76 -13.62
C GLN A 34 -24.93 -2.17 -14.23
N LYS A 35 -24.34 -2.38 -15.42
CA LYS A 35 -24.19 -3.72 -16.00
C LYS A 35 -23.15 -4.52 -15.23
N LEU A 36 -22.05 -3.88 -14.81
CA LEU A 36 -21.02 -4.50 -13.97
C LEU A 36 -21.58 -4.85 -12.59
N ASP A 37 -22.42 -3.98 -12.01
CA ASP A 37 -23.13 -4.27 -10.75
C ASP A 37 -23.98 -5.53 -10.86
N ARG A 38 -24.77 -5.64 -11.94
CA ARG A 38 -25.61 -6.82 -12.20
C ARG A 38 -24.75 -8.07 -12.41
N LEU A 39 -23.59 -7.94 -13.05
CA LEU A 39 -22.64 -9.02 -13.25
C LEU A 39 -22.05 -9.49 -11.92
N GLN A 40 -21.56 -8.57 -11.08
CA GLN A 40 -21.04 -8.86 -9.74
C GLN A 40 -22.11 -9.54 -8.90
N ARG A 41 -23.32 -8.97 -8.80
CA ARG A 41 -24.42 -9.58 -8.04
C ARG A 41 -24.70 -11.01 -8.49
N LYS A 42 -24.86 -11.25 -9.80
CA LYS A 42 -25.12 -12.60 -10.33
C LYS A 42 -23.99 -13.57 -9.99
N ALA A 43 -22.74 -13.15 -10.16
CA ALA A 43 -21.58 -13.98 -9.84
C ALA A 43 -21.55 -14.33 -8.35
N LEU A 44 -21.76 -13.35 -7.46
CA LEU A 44 -21.77 -13.58 -6.02
C LEU A 44 -22.93 -14.47 -5.57
N THR A 45 -24.13 -14.29 -6.12
CA THR A 45 -25.27 -15.18 -5.85
C THR A 45 -24.93 -16.64 -6.17
N LEU A 46 -24.29 -16.89 -7.32
CA LEU A 46 -23.86 -18.23 -7.73
C LEU A 46 -22.71 -18.77 -6.86
N CYS A 47 -21.75 -17.92 -6.50
CA CYS A 47 -20.61 -18.34 -5.69
C CYS A 47 -21.02 -18.70 -4.26
N LEU A 48 -21.90 -17.89 -3.66
CA LEU A 48 -22.38 -18.03 -2.28
C LEU A 48 -23.56 -19.00 -2.13
N ASP A 49 -24.13 -19.47 -3.24
CA ASP A 49 -25.34 -20.32 -3.25
C ASP A 49 -26.54 -19.67 -2.53
N MET A 50 -26.68 -18.36 -2.72
CA MET A 50 -27.68 -17.54 -2.04
C MET A 50 -28.94 -17.36 -2.91
N PRO A 51 -30.12 -17.10 -2.32
CA PRO A 51 -31.33 -16.80 -3.08
C PRO A 51 -31.16 -15.57 -3.98
N SER A 52 -31.78 -15.57 -5.16
CA SER A 52 -31.76 -14.43 -6.09
C SER A 52 -32.37 -13.15 -5.51
N THR A 53 -33.24 -13.29 -4.51
CA THR A 53 -33.84 -12.19 -3.74
C THR A 53 -32.88 -11.51 -2.78
N SER A 54 -31.69 -12.09 -2.53
CA SER A 54 -30.67 -11.51 -1.67
C SER A 54 -30.24 -10.14 -2.18
N GLY A 55 -30.19 -9.17 -1.27
CA GLY A 55 -29.73 -7.82 -1.57
C GLY A 55 -28.26 -7.80 -2.00
N ARG A 56 -27.90 -6.86 -2.88
CA ARG A 56 -26.52 -6.69 -3.37
C ARG A 56 -25.52 -6.52 -2.22
N ALA A 57 -25.81 -5.57 -1.33
CA ALA A 57 -24.95 -5.26 -0.19
C ALA A 57 -24.73 -6.48 0.72
N ALA A 58 -25.75 -7.32 0.94
CA ALA A 58 -25.60 -8.53 1.74
C ALA A 58 -24.66 -9.54 1.09
N LEU A 59 -24.76 -9.73 -0.23
CA LEU A 59 -23.85 -10.60 -0.98
C LEU A 59 -22.41 -10.08 -0.97
N GLU A 60 -22.25 -8.76 -1.07
CA GLU A 60 -20.94 -8.09 -1.04
C GLU A 60 -20.26 -8.22 0.32
N ILE A 61 -21.00 -7.99 1.40
CA ILE A 61 -20.53 -8.15 2.78
C ILE A 61 -20.14 -9.62 3.05
N GLU A 62 -21.01 -10.56 2.69
CA GLU A 62 -20.76 -11.99 2.91
C GLU A 62 -19.55 -12.50 2.11
N ALA A 63 -19.36 -12.01 0.88
CA ALA A 63 -18.20 -12.34 0.07
C ALA A 63 -16.93 -11.54 0.45
N GLY A 64 -17.03 -10.54 1.34
CA GLY A 64 -15.93 -9.67 1.72
C GLY A 64 -15.41 -8.83 0.54
N VAL A 65 -16.30 -8.37 -0.33
CA VAL A 65 -15.95 -7.61 -1.53
C VAL A 65 -16.57 -6.23 -1.55
N LEU A 66 -15.83 -5.26 -2.08
CA LEU A 66 -16.35 -3.93 -2.32
C LEU A 66 -17.39 -3.92 -3.45
N PRO A 67 -18.39 -3.02 -3.37
CA PRO A 67 -19.18 -2.59 -4.53
C PRO A 67 -18.30 -2.23 -5.72
N ILE A 68 -18.76 -2.53 -6.94
CA ILE A 68 -17.91 -2.47 -8.13
C ILE A 68 -17.49 -1.04 -8.48
N ASP A 69 -18.36 -0.08 -8.25
CA ASP A 69 -18.13 1.36 -8.40
C ASP A 69 -17.03 1.84 -7.46
N LEU A 70 -17.15 1.54 -6.17
CA LEU A 70 -16.13 1.86 -5.17
C LEU A 70 -14.81 1.16 -5.46
N ARG A 71 -14.85 -0.08 -5.97
CA ARG A 71 -13.63 -0.81 -6.36
C ARG A 71 -12.92 -0.16 -7.55
N ILE A 72 -13.67 0.32 -8.55
CA ILE A 72 -13.13 1.03 -9.71
C ILE A 72 -12.49 2.35 -9.27
N GLU A 73 -13.12 3.07 -8.36
CA GLU A 73 -12.57 4.29 -7.76
C GLU A 73 -11.28 4.01 -6.97
N GLU A 74 -11.29 3.00 -6.10
CA GLU A 74 -10.13 2.58 -5.31
C GLU A 74 -8.92 2.24 -6.19
N ILE A 75 -9.14 1.47 -7.28
CA ILE A 75 -8.07 1.11 -8.21
C ILE A 75 -7.54 2.34 -8.93
N ALA A 76 -8.42 3.22 -9.39
CA ALA A 76 -8.01 4.42 -10.11
C ALA A 76 -7.18 5.36 -9.24
N ILE A 77 -7.61 5.63 -8.01
CA ILE A 77 -6.85 6.43 -7.04
C ILE A 77 -5.50 5.79 -6.74
N ARG A 78 -5.47 4.47 -6.54
CA ARG A 78 -4.23 3.72 -6.28
C ARG A 78 -3.23 3.85 -7.42
N GLU A 79 -3.69 3.80 -8.67
CA GLU A 79 -2.82 3.98 -9.84
C GLU A 79 -2.30 5.41 -9.95
N ILE A 80 -3.13 6.42 -9.66
CA ILE A 80 -2.67 7.82 -9.59
C ILE A 80 -1.62 8.02 -8.51
N ALA A 81 -1.85 7.50 -7.30
CA ALA A 81 -0.88 7.56 -6.21
C ALA A 81 0.46 6.90 -6.60
N LYS A 82 0.41 5.74 -7.26
CA LYS A 82 1.61 5.09 -7.81
C LYS A 82 2.32 5.98 -8.82
N ILE A 83 1.62 6.59 -9.77
CA ILE A 83 2.23 7.48 -10.76
C ILE A 83 2.86 8.70 -10.10
N GLN A 84 2.17 9.32 -9.15
CA GLN A 84 2.67 10.48 -8.42
C GLN A 84 3.90 10.16 -7.58
N SER A 85 3.99 8.96 -7.01
CA SER A 85 5.16 8.53 -6.24
C SER A 85 6.44 8.37 -7.08
N LYS A 86 6.32 8.24 -8.41
CA LYS A 86 7.47 8.06 -9.31
C LYS A 86 8.35 9.31 -9.41
N SER A 87 9.55 9.14 -9.93
CA SER A 87 10.44 10.27 -10.26
C SER A 87 9.79 11.18 -11.32
N ILE A 88 10.01 12.50 -11.22
CA ILE A 88 9.54 13.50 -12.20
C ILE A 88 10.12 13.24 -13.61
N LYS A 89 11.22 12.49 -13.72
CA LYS A 89 11.82 12.09 -14.99
C LYS A 89 11.04 11.01 -15.73
N GLU A 90 10.13 10.30 -15.05
CA GLU A 90 9.32 9.25 -15.66
C GLU A 90 8.28 9.86 -16.61
N PRO A 91 8.17 9.38 -17.86
CA PRO A 91 7.32 9.99 -18.87
C PRO A 91 5.84 10.00 -18.47
N ILE A 92 5.38 8.98 -17.75
CA ILE A 92 3.99 8.88 -17.29
C ILE A 92 3.67 9.97 -16.25
N LYS A 93 4.62 10.31 -15.37
CA LYS A 93 4.43 11.37 -14.38
C LYS A 93 4.45 12.75 -15.06
N GLN A 94 5.32 12.95 -16.05
CA GLN A 94 5.33 14.18 -16.86
C GLN A 94 4.01 14.38 -17.59
N GLN A 95 3.48 13.33 -18.20
CA GLN A 95 2.16 13.38 -18.84
C GLN A 95 1.06 13.78 -17.85
N LEU A 96 1.07 13.21 -16.63
CA LEU A 96 0.08 13.55 -15.60
C LEU A 96 0.18 15.03 -15.17
N ILE A 97 1.39 15.57 -15.04
CA ILE A 97 1.62 16.99 -14.72
C ILE A 97 1.08 17.90 -15.84
N ASN A 98 1.38 17.58 -17.10
CA ASN A 98 0.86 18.33 -18.24
C ASN A 98 -0.68 18.30 -18.25
N TYR A 99 -1.30 17.16 -17.95
CA TYR A 99 -2.76 17.06 -17.82
C TYR A 99 -3.31 17.91 -16.66
N GLN A 100 -2.61 18.00 -15.53
CA GLN A 100 -3.02 18.86 -14.40
C GLN A 100 -3.10 20.33 -14.80
N GLU A 101 -2.11 20.80 -15.57
CA GLU A 101 -2.06 22.17 -16.10
C GLU A 101 -3.18 22.43 -17.12
N GLU A 102 -3.50 21.43 -17.94
CA GLU A 102 -4.57 21.51 -18.94
C GLU A 102 -5.98 21.54 -18.32
N ILE A 103 -6.25 20.85 -17.20
CA ILE A 103 -7.60 20.74 -16.54
C ILE A 103 -8.25 22.11 -16.23
N GLY A 104 -7.47 23.21 -16.22
CA GLY A 104 -8.00 24.58 -16.18
C GLY A 104 -8.79 25.03 -17.43
N HIS A 105 -8.77 24.25 -18.52
CA HIS A 105 -9.39 24.58 -19.80
C HIS A 105 -10.30 23.43 -20.27
N ASP A 106 -11.62 23.57 -20.07
CA ASP A 106 -12.72 22.77 -20.65
C ASP A 106 -12.32 21.42 -21.32
N ILE A 107 -12.31 20.32 -20.54
CA ILE A 107 -11.74 19.03 -20.99
C ILE A 107 -12.74 17.88 -20.96
N HIS A 108 -12.74 17.14 -22.07
CA HIS A 108 -13.12 15.74 -22.13
C HIS A 108 -12.45 14.95 -21.00
N ILE A 109 -13.22 14.58 -19.98
CA ILE A 109 -12.71 13.82 -18.83
C ILE A 109 -12.08 12.52 -19.34
N THR A 110 -10.75 12.47 -19.35
CA THR A 110 -10.02 11.22 -19.61
C THR A 110 -10.09 10.35 -18.35
N PRO A 111 -9.89 9.02 -18.47
CA PRO A 111 -9.75 8.15 -17.30
C PRO A 111 -8.80 8.67 -16.23
N MET A 112 -7.64 9.18 -16.66
CA MET A 112 -6.62 9.72 -15.78
C MET A 112 -7.04 11.04 -15.15
N GLY A 113 -7.67 11.93 -15.94
CA GLY A 113 -8.21 13.19 -15.43
C GLY A 113 -9.27 12.96 -14.35
N LYS A 114 -10.19 12.02 -14.57
CA LYS A 114 -11.21 11.68 -13.56
C LYS A 114 -10.60 11.10 -12.29
N ALA A 115 -9.70 10.14 -12.44
CA ALA A 115 -9.02 9.50 -11.31
C ALA A 115 -8.23 10.52 -10.48
N LEU A 116 -7.62 11.50 -11.15
CA LEU A 116 -6.92 12.59 -10.52
C LEU A 116 -7.88 13.51 -9.74
N CYS A 117 -9.02 13.90 -10.32
CA CYS A 117 -10.04 14.66 -9.59
C CYS A 117 -10.52 13.92 -8.34
N GLN A 118 -10.83 12.62 -8.47
CA GLN A 118 -11.20 11.78 -7.33
C GLN A 118 -10.11 11.72 -6.26
N SER A 119 -8.84 11.69 -6.67
CA SER A 119 -7.73 11.70 -5.73
C SER A 119 -7.63 13.02 -4.93
N PHE A 120 -7.96 14.16 -5.55
CA PHE A 120 -8.05 15.45 -4.87
C PHE A 120 -9.24 15.53 -3.91
N GLU A 121 -10.40 14.97 -4.31
CA GLU A 121 -11.56 14.84 -3.43
C GLU A 121 -11.23 13.99 -2.20
N MET A 122 -10.56 12.85 -2.40
CA MET A 122 -10.10 11.99 -1.31
C MET A 122 -9.10 12.70 -0.39
N GLU A 123 -8.12 13.43 -0.94
CA GLU A 123 -7.17 14.22 -0.14
C GLU A 123 -7.90 15.26 0.73
N LYS A 124 -8.92 15.93 0.16
CA LYS A 124 -9.74 16.90 0.88
C LYS A 124 -10.54 16.27 2.02
N GLU A 125 -11.07 15.07 1.82
CA GLU A 125 -11.87 14.35 2.83
C GLU A 125 -11.02 13.71 3.93
N THR A 126 -9.87 13.15 3.57
CA THR A 126 -9.03 12.35 4.47
C THR A 126 -7.86 13.11 5.08
N GLY A 127 -7.45 14.22 4.46
CA GLY A 127 -6.21 14.94 4.79
C GLY A 127 -4.93 14.22 4.34
N ILE A 128 -5.04 13.11 3.60
CA ILE A 128 -3.89 12.33 3.13
C ILE A 128 -3.41 12.90 1.80
N ASN A 129 -2.24 13.55 1.81
CA ASN A 129 -1.60 14.02 0.60
C ASN A 129 -0.92 12.88 -0.15
N ILE A 130 -1.46 12.57 -1.32
CA ILE A 130 -1.00 11.48 -2.21
C ILE A 130 0.40 11.70 -2.77
N ASN A 131 0.89 12.94 -2.85
CA ASN A 131 2.25 13.25 -3.30
C ASN A 131 3.31 12.91 -2.25
N LEU A 132 2.90 12.71 -1.00
CA LEU A 132 3.78 12.28 0.10
C LEU A 132 3.88 10.75 0.22
N ILE A 133 3.16 10.00 -0.63
CA ILE A 133 3.24 8.54 -0.65
C ILE A 133 4.60 8.13 -1.24
N GLU A 134 5.39 7.40 -0.45
CA GLU A 134 6.66 6.85 -0.93
C GLU A 134 6.43 5.90 -2.11
N PRO A 135 7.31 5.92 -3.15
CA PRO A 135 7.20 5.00 -4.26
C PRO A 135 7.29 3.54 -3.82
N GLU A 136 6.52 2.69 -4.49
CA GLU A 136 6.64 1.25 -4.36
C GLU A 136 8.07 0.85 -4.78
N PHE A 137 8.89 0.44 -3.80
CA PHE A 137 10.24 -0.05 -4.05
C PHE A 137 10.26 -1.57 -3.90
N THR A 138 10.82 -2.25 -4.89
CA THR A 138 11.07 -3.69 -4.76
C THR A 138 12.33 -3.89 -3.94
N TYR A 139 12.19 -4.27 -2.67
CA TYR A 139 13.34 -4.71 -1.89
C TYR A 139 13.75 -6.12 -2.33
N ARG A 140 14.96 -6.25 -2.88
CA ARG A 140 15.59 -7.56 -3.07
C ARG A 140 16.58 -7.74 -1.93
N LEU A 141 16.26 -8.66 -1.00
CA LEU A 141 17.24 -9.17 -0.05
C LEU A 141 18.39 -9.80 -0.86
N GLY A 142 19.51 -9.08 -0.97
CA GLY A 142 20.64 -9.51 -1.79
C GLY A 142 21.23 -10.82 -1.29
N GLU A 143 21.38 -10.96 0.03
CA GLU A 143 21.93 -12.16 0.66
C GLU A 143 21.29 -12.38 2.03
N THR A 144 20.76 -13.58 2.26
CA THR A 144 20.25 -13.96 3.58
C THR A 144 21.34 -14.70 4.34
N SER A 145 22.10 -13.98 5.16
CA SER A 145 23.07 -14.59 6.06
C SER A 145 22.34 -15.22 7.25
N ARG A 146 22.15 -16.54 7.23
CA ARG A 146 21.69 -17.27 8.41
C ARG A 146 22.83 -17.38 9.41
N THR A 147 22.69 -16.77 10.57
CA THR A 147 23.49 -17.08 11.76
C THR A 147 23.13 -18.49 12.23
N LYS A 148 23.81 -19.51 11.69
CA LYS A 148 23.63 -20.92 12.09
C LYS A 148 24.13 -21.20 13.51
N THR A 149 25.01 -20.34 14.03
CA THR A 149 25.64 -20.49 15.33
C THR A 149 25.18 -19.38 16.25
N THR A 150 24.84 -19.78 17.49
CA THR A 150 24.60 -18.88 18.60
C THR A 150 25.82 -17.98 18.80
N PRO A 151 25.70 -16.65 18.64
CA PRO A 151 26.82 -15.75 18.82
C PRO A 151 27.39 -15.84 20.23
N SER A 152 28.70 -15.62 20.39
CA SER A 152 29.39 -15.77 21.68
C SER A 152 28.82 -14.88 22.78
N TYR A 153 28.31 -13.69 22.43
CA TYR A 153 27.63 -12.78 23.35
C TYR A 153 26.33 -13.37 23.92
N TRP A 154 25.70 -14.31 23.22
CA TRP A 154 24.44 -14.95 23.63
C TRP A 154 24.64 -16.04 24.69
N ASN A 155 25.85 -16.60 24.80
CA ASN A 155 26.17 -17.65 25.76
C ASN A 155 26.00 -17.19 27.23
N ARG A 156 26.05 -15.89 27.49
CA ARG A 156 25.92 -15.29 28.83
C ARG A 156 24.49 -14.85 29.17
N LEU A 157 23.59 -14.84 28.19
CA LEU A 157 22.24 -14.30 28.32
C LEU A 157 21.20 -15.34 28.80
N GLY A 158 21.50 -16.64 28.68
CA GLY A 158 20.57 -17.70 29.10
C GLY A 158 19.25 -17.75 28.32
N SER A 159 18.33 -18.62 28.77
CA SER A 159 17.00 -18.78 28.16
C SER A 159 16.08 -17.60 28.47
N SER A 160 15.29 -17.15 27.49
CA SER A 160 14.34 -16.04 27.65
C SER A 160 13.37 -16.22 28.83
N LYS A 161 13.00 -17.48 29.12
CA LYS A 161 12.10 -17.84 30.23
C LYS A 161 12.76 -17.80 31.63
N SER A 162 14.08 -17.80 31.71
CA SER A 162 14.84 -17.92 32.97
C SER A 162 15.87 -16.80 33.19
N ARG A 163 15.79 -15.69 32.45
CA ARG A 163 16.72 -14.56 32.56
C ARG A 163 16.59 -13.83 33.89
N THR A 164 17.72 -13.61 34.57
CA THR A 164 17.80 -12.69 35.71
C THR A 164 17.64 -11.23 35.26
N SER A 165 17.37 -10.32 36.20
CA SER A 165 17.27 -8.88 35.91
C SER A 165 18.56 -8.30 35.32
N GLU A 166 19.72 -8.81 35.73
CA GLU A 166 21.03 -8.42 35.18
C GLU A 166 21.21 -8.91 33.75
N GLN A 167 20.81 -10.16 33.46
CA GLN A 167 20.84 -10.70 32.10
C GLN A 167 19.89 -9.97 31.15
N LYS A 168 18.74 -9.49 31.63
CA LYS A 168 17.84 -8.64 30.83
C LYS A 168 18.48 -7.31 30.46
N LYS A 169 19.15 -6.64 31.42
CA LYS A 169 19.89 -5.39 31.15
C LYS A 169 21.02 -5.61 30.15
N LEU A 170 21.79 -6.67 30.32
CA LEU A 170 22.87 -7.04 29.40
C LEU A 170 22.33 -7.32 27.98
N CYS A 171 21.20 -8.02 27.88
CA CYS A 171 20.53 -8.28 26.60
C CYS A 171 20.15 -6.98 25.89
N ILE A 172 19.57 -6.01 26.61
CA ILE A 172 19.20 -4.71 26.05
C ILE A 172 20.45 -4.00 25.52
N THR A 173 21.51 -3.91 26.32
CA THR A 173 22.77 -3.25 25.91
C THR A 173 23.36 -3.88 24.64
N VAL A 174 23.46 -5.21 24.59
CA VAL A 174 23.99 -5.94 23.43
C VAL A 174 23.12 -5.71 22.19
N MET A 175 21.79 -5.71 22.34
CA MET A 175 20.88 -5.50 21.21
C MET A 175 20.92 -4.06 20.71
N THR A 176 21.00 -3.07 21.60
CA THR A 176 21.16 -1.67 21.22
C THR A 176 22.47 -1.42 20.49
N GLU A 177 23.56 -2.06 20.92
CA GLU A 177 24.86 -1.98 20.24
C GLU A 177 24.83 -2.65 18.86
N LEU A 178 24.17 -3.80 18.74
CA LEU A 178 23.98 -4.47 17.44
C LEU A 178 23.15 -3.62 16.48
N ILE A 179 22.03 -3.06 16.95
CA ILE A 179 21.18 -2.17 16.14
C ILE A 179 21.97 -0.92 15.74
N GLY A 180 22.71 -0.31 16.67
CA GLY A 180 23.52 0.89 16.41
C GLY A 180 24.68 0.65 15.44
N ASN A 181 25.19 -0.58 15.35
CA ASN A 181 26.24 -0.99 14.41
C ASN A 181 25.69 -1.60 13.10
N THR A 182 24.38 -1.80 13.00
CA THR A 182 23.75 -2.34 11.79
C THR A 182 23.68 -1.22 10.75
N ALA A 183 24.08 -1.52 9.52
CA ALA A 183 23.97 -0.55 8.43
C ALA A 183 22.48 -0.26 8.13
N ASN A 184 22.20 0.98 7.74
CA ASN A 184 20.85 1.48 7.46
C ASN A 184 20.07 0.70 6.39
N ASP A 185 20.76 -0.11 5.57
CA ASP A 185 20.22 -0.95 4.50
C ASP A 185 20.03 -2.42 4.90
N GLN A 186 20.36 -2.79 6.15
CA GLN A 186 20.22 -4.14 6.68
C GLN A 186 18.97 -4.29 7.55
N ALA A 187 18.15 -5.30 7.23
CA ALA A 187 17.02 -5.70 8.06
C ALA A 187 17.38 -6.97 8.86
N THR A 188 17.31 -6.88 10.19
CA THR A 188 17.49 -8.04 11.08
C THR A 188 16.13 -8.54 11.55
N ALA A 189 15.79 -9.78 11.20
CA ALA A 189 14.54 -10.42 11.62
C ALA A 189 14.81 -11.52 12.66
N TYR A 190 14.13 -11.46 13.80
CA TYR A 190 14.19 -12.48 14.83
C TYR A 190 12.96 -13.38 14.75
N THR A 191 13.17 -14.67 14.49
CA THR A 191 12.09 -15.64 14.24
C THR A 191 11.49 -16.22 15.52
N ASP A 192 12.07 -15.94 16.68
CA ASP A 192 11.55 -16.36 17.99
C ASP A 192 11.41 -15.16 18.94
N GLY A 193 10.49 -15.25 19.90
CA GLY A 193 10.26 -14.23 20.93
C GLY A 193 11.41 -14.10 21.95
N SER A 194 12.64 -14.42 21.56
CA SER A 194 13.80 -14.47 22.45
C SER A 194 14.52 -13.14 22.59
N CYS A 195 14.15 -12.13 21.81
CA CYS A 195 14.87 -10.86 21.79
C CYS A 195 14.37 -9.84 22.81
N MET A 196 13.09 -9.78 23.13
CA MET A 196 12.57 -9.06 24.28
C MET A 196 11.28 -9.76 24.69
N GLY A 197 11.00 -9.87 25.98
CA GLY A 197 9.76 -10.50 26.45
C GLY A 197 8.53 -9.88 25.76
N ASN A 198 7.42 -10.62 25.76
CA ASN A 198 6.14 -10.29 25.12
C ASN A 198 5.89 -8.78 25.01
N PRO A 199 5.49 -8.26 23.82
CA PRO A 199 5.40 -6.82 23.52
C PRO A 199 4.36 -6.03 24.34
N ASP A 200 3.70 -6.64 25.32
CA ASP A 200 2.69 -5.97 26.15
C ASP A 200 3.27 -4.91 27.11
N HIS A 201 4.59 -4.84 27.28
CA HIS A 201 5.22 -3.93 28.26
C HIS A 201 6.53 -3.24 27.82
N VAL A 202 6.84 -3.20 26.54
CA VAL A 202 7.93 -2.35 26.03
C VAL A 202 7.35 -1.53 24.89
N GLU A 203 7.29 -0.22 25.12
CA GLU A 203 6.94 0.79 24.12
C GLU A 203 7.60 0.42 22.79
N LEU A 204 6.75 0.12 21.80
CA LEU A 204 7.01 0.13 20.36
C LEU A 204 8.47 0.41 20.00
N VAL A 205 9.31 -0.63 20.03
CA VAL A 205 10.53 -0.61 19.23
C VAL A 205 10.07 -0.85 17.80
N GLN A 206 9.60 0.24 17.20
CA GLN A 206 9.48 0.40 15.77
C GLN A 206 10.75 -0.18 15.15
N SER A 207 10.59 -0.99 14.12
CA SER A 207 11.68 -1.33 13.21
C SER A 207 12.22 -0.02 12.64
N TYR A 208 13.24 0.55 13.28
CA TYR A 208 13.99 1.68 12.76
C TYR A 208 14.92 1.14 11.68
N THR A 209 14.44 1.08 10.46
CA THR A 209 15.30 1.31 9.31
C THR A 209 15.42 2.82 9.18
N GLN A 210 16.38 3.44 9.87
CA GLN A 210 16.85 4.75 9.44
C GLN A 210 17.45 4.52 8.06
N LYS A 211 16.81 5.01 6.99
CA LYS A 211 17.43 5.01 5.66
C LYS A 211 18.61 5.99 5.69
N THR A 212 19.74 5.57 5.16
CA THR A 212 20.77 6.46 4.64
C THR A 212 20.08 7.40 3.66
N GLN A 213 20.31 8.70 3.83
CA GLN A 213 20.05 9.70 2.80
C GLN A 213 20.88 9.31 1.58
N ASP A 214 20.31 8.51 0.68
CA ASP A 214 20.59 8.72 -0.74
C ASP A 214 20.15 10.16 -1.02
N GLN A 215 21.06 10.92 -1.61
CA GLN A 215 21.07 12.38 -1.63
C GLN A 215 19.66 12.99 -1.65
N PRO A 216 19.38 13.99 -0.79
CA PRO A 216 18.13 14.72 -0.89
C PRO A 216 18.00 15.17 -2.34
N TYR A 217 16.92 14.78 -3.01
CA TYR A 217 16.51 15.50 -4.21
C TYR A 217 16.36 16.93 -3.76
N ASP A 218 17.23 17.77 -4.30
CA ASP A 218 17.28 19.18 -3.99
C ASP A 218 15.97 19.82 -4.47
N TYR A 219 15.05 20.03 -3.53
CA TYR A 219 13.81 20.75 -3.77
C TYR A 219 14.01 22.28 -3.71
N THR A 220 15.25 22.80 -3.68
CA THR A 220 15.49 24.25 -3.61
C THR A 220 15.20 25.02 -4.90
N ASP A 221 14.77 24.36 -5.98
CA ASP A 221 14.40 25.06 -7.23
C ASP A 221 12.88 25.24 -7.43
N LEU A 222 12.10 25.21 -6.35
CA LEU A 222 10.77 25.83 -6.31
C LEU A 222 10.89 27.25 -5.76
N SER A 223 11.75 28.06 -6.39
CA SER A 223 11.54 29.50 -6.35
C SER A 223 10.29 29.78 -7.16
N LEU A 224 9.19 30.03 -6.45
CA LEU A 224 8.07 30.81 -6.97
C LEU A 224 8.67 32.07 -7.58
N LYS A 225 8.81 32.08 -8.91
CA LYS A 225 8.86 33.34 -9.64
C LYS A 225 7.47 33.94 -9.48
N GLU A 226 7.33 34.79 -8.48
CA GLU A 226 6.39 35.90 -8.57
C GLU A 226 6.76 36.62 -9.87
N ASP A 227 5.96 36.42 -10.92
CA ASP A 227 5.99 37.32 -12.07
C ASP A 227 5.22 38.59 -11.66
N PRO A 228 5.88 39.75 -11.55
CA PRO A 228 5.19 41.03 -11.51
C PRO A 228 4.78 41.38 -12.95
N SER A 229 3.57 41.94 -13.12
CA SER A 229 2.96 42.44 -14.38
C SER A 229 2.58 41.35 -15.40
N TYR A 230 1.32 41.18 -15.80
CA TYR A 230 0.28 42.12 -16.23
C TYR A 230 -1.12 41.61 -15.88
#